data_AF-A0A396IPD4-F1
#
_entry.id   AF-A0A396IPD4-F1
#
_cell.length_a   1.000
_cell.length_b   1.000
_cell.length_c   1.000
_cell.angle_alpha   90.00
_cell.angle_beta   90.00
_cell.angle_gamma   90.00
#
_symmetry.space_group_name_H-M   'P 1'
#
loop_
_entity.id
_entity.type
_entity.pdbx_description
1 polymer ?
#
loop_
_entity_poly.entity_id
_entity_poly.type
_entity_poly.pdbx_seq_one_letter_code
_entity_poly.pdbx_strand_id
1 'polypeptide(L)'
;MCFVKEKEIENNNSIYGLIQLLIFTHTPFFGILNAFFSVDGTPIREFKNMESKGVAFPKNQPMRIYSSLWNADDWATRGGLVKTDWTNAPFTASYRNFNAETTSSNAWFTQQLDSTSQQRLSEVQKNYMIYNYCTDIKRFPQGLPTECTAS
;
A
#
# COMPACT_ATOMS: atom_id res chain seq x y z
N MET A 1 -4.81 -6.02 4.51
CA MET A 1 -4.87 -5.81 3.05
C MET A 1 -4.48 -4.37 2.80
N CYS A 2 -3.24 -4.13 2.37
CA CYS A 2 -2.76 -2.77 2.10
C CYS A 2 -2.98 -2.50 0.61
N PHE A 3 -3.87 -1.57 0.31
CA PHE A 3 -4.08 -1.07 -1.04
C PHE A 3 -3.24 0.19 -1.20
N VAL A 4 -2.30 0.19 -2.13
CA VAL A 4 -1.75 1.43 -2.66
C VAL A 4 -2.65 1.82 -3.81
N LYS A 5 -3.44 2.89 -3.64
CA LYS A 5 -4.12 3.50 -4.77
C LYS A 5 -3.06 4.33 -5.51
N GLU A 6 -2.62 3.86 -6.65
CA GLU A 6 -1.81 4.65 -7.55
C GLU A 6 -2.73 5.53 -8.38
N LYS A 7 -2.51 6.85 -8.33
CA LYS A 7 -3.27 7.82 -9.11
C LYS A 7 -2.47 8.15 -10.35
N GLU A 8 -2.78 7.51 -11.48
CA GLU A 8 -2.35 8.05 -12.77
C GLU A 8 -3.20 9.30 -13.06
N ILE A 9 -2.55 10.47 -13.00
CA ILE A 9 -3.14 11.73 -13.42
C ILE A 9 -2.65 12.00 -14.84
N GLU A 10 -3.41 11.58 -15.84
CA GLU A 10 -3.33 12.23 -17.16
C GLU A 10 -4.62 13.03 -17.40
N ASN A 11 -4.45 14.34 -17.62
CA ASN A 11 -5.43 15.26 -18.22
C ASN A 11 -6.86 15.26 -17.63
N ASN A 12 -7.00 15.59 -16.34
CA ASN A 12 -8.30 15.83 -15.66
C ASN A 12 -9.33 14.68 -15.69
N ASN A 13 -9.02 13.55 -16.34
CA ASN A 13 -9.86 12.36 -16.42
C ASN A 13 -9.17 11.23 -15.68
N SER A 14 -9.36 11.18 -14.35
CA SER A 14 -8.75 10.14 -13.51
C SER A 14 -9.43 8.79 -13.75
N ILE A 15 -8.75 7.88 -14.46
CA ILE A 15 -8.98 6.44 -14.30
C ILE A 15 -8.03 5.97 -13.21
N TYR A 16 -8.56 5.34 -12.16
CA TYR A 16 -7.72 4.79 -11.09
C TYR A 16 -7.34 3.36 -11.46
N GLY A 17 -6.08 3.16 -11.83
CA GLY A 17 -5.47 1.83 -11.87
C GLY A 17 -5.26 1.32 -10.45
N LEU A 18 -5.71 0.10 -10.16
CA LEU A 18 -5.44 -0.54 -8.87
C LEU A 18 -4.21 -1.41 -9.06
N ILE A 19 -3.04 -0.83 -8.81
CA ILE A 19 -1.84 -1.64 -8.67
C ILE A 19 -1.93 -2.29 -7.29
N GLN A 20 -2.49 -3.50 -7.29
CA GLN A 20 -2.49 -4.35 -6.11
C GLN A 20 -1.09 -4.94 -5.93
N LEU A 21 -0.16 -4.09 -5.48
CA LEU A 21 1.16 -4.53 -5.08
C LEU A 21 1.02 -5.31 -3.77
N LEU A 22 0.83 -6.60 -3.93
CA LEU A 22 1.00 -7.53 -2.85
C LEU A 22 2.31 -8.29 -3.09
N ILE A 23 3.36 -7.88 -2.39
CA ILE A 23 4.69 -8.50 -2.44
C ILE A 23 4.68 -9.74 -1.57
N PHE A 24 5.05 -10.87 -2.15
CA PHE A 24 4.94 -12.16 -1.51
C PHE A 24 6.09 -13.06 -1.84
N THR A 25 6.76 -13.50 -0.80
CA THR A 25 7.93 -14.34 -0.91
C THR A 25 7.68 -15.65 -0.19
N HIS A 26 8.08 -16.73 -0.85
CA HIS A 26 8.18 -18.02 -0.21
C HIS A 26 9.43 -18.01 0.69
N THR A 27 9.29 -17.61 1.95
CA THR A 27 10.39 -17.69 2.92
C THR A 27 9.91 -18.19 4.29
N PRO A 28 10.65 -19.11 4.92
CA PRO A 28 10.22 -19.79 6.14
C PRO A 28 10.25 -18.88 7.38
N PHE A 29 9.06 -18.67 7.94
CA PHE A 29 8.65 -18.64 9.35
C PHE A 29 9.30 -17.69 10.39
N PHE A 30 10.48 -17.09 10.20
CA PHE A 30 11.14 -16.35 11.31
C PHE A 30 11.57 -14.89 11.06
N GLY A 31 11.34 -14.31 9.88
CA GLY A 31 12.03 -13.06 9.51
C GLY A 31 11.23 -11.76 9.47
N ILE A 32 9.93 -11.80 9.12
CA ILE A 32 9.24 -10.58 8.68
C ILE A 32 8.85 -9.70 9.87
N LEU A 33 9.60 -8.61 10.06
CA LEU A 33 9.32 -7.59 11.07
C LEU A 33 8.31 -6.56 10.57
N ASN A 34 8.41 -6.17 9.30
CA ASN A 34 7.65 -5.06 8.75
C ASN A 34 7.32 -5.30 7.27
N ALA A 35 6.21 -4.72 6.81
CA ALA A 35 5.91 -4.55 5.39
C ALA A 35 6.05 -3.07 5.01
N PHE A 36 6.88 -2.78 4.01
CA PHE A 36 7.13 -1.43 3.52
C PHE A 36 6.47 -1.21 2.16
N PHE A 37 5.94 0.00 1.98
CA PHE A 37 5.49 0.50 0.69
C PHE A 37 6.33 1.72 0.37
N SER A 38 6.90 1.76 -0.84
CA SER A 38 7.78 2.83 -1.28
C SER A 38 7.47 3.25 -2.72
N VAL A 39 7.73 4.52 -3.01
CA VAL A 39 7.74 5.09 -4.36
C VAL A 39 9.13 5.67 -4.59
N ASP A 40 9.81 5.24 -5.66
CA ASP A 40 11.19 5.68 -5.98
C ASP A 40 12.18 5.55 -4.81
N GLY A 41 12.07 4.46 -4.04
CA GLY A 41 12.90 4.22 -2.84
C GLY A 41 12.53 5.08 -1.63
N THR A 42 11.54 5.96 -1.72
CA THR A 42 11.04 6.75 -0.59
C THR A 42 9.89 5.99 0.10
N PRO A 43 10.00 5.68 1.40
CA PRO A 43 8.92 4.98 2.12
C PRO A 43 7.69 5.89 2.25
N ILE A 44 6.52 5.34 1.91
CA ILE A 44 5.21 6.02 2.02
C ILE A 44 4.33 5.38 3.11
N ARG A 45 4.59 4.12 3.46
CA ARG A 45 3.90 3.41 4.55
C ARG A 45 4.75 2.28 5.09
N GLU A 46 4.71 2.11 6.40
CA GLU A 46 5.21 0.95 7.13
C GLU A 46 4.02 0.26 7.82
N PHE A 47 3.97 -1.07 7.74
CA PHE A 47 3.02 -1.88 8.51
C PHE A 47 3.83 -2.90 9.33
N LYS A 48 3.94 -2.64 10.63
CA LYS A 48 4.75 -3.44 11.55
C LYS A 48 4.02 -4.73 11.92
N ASN A 49 4.76 -5.83 12.07
CA ASN A 49 4.22 -7.05 12.64
C ASN A 49 3.93 -6.85 14.13
N MET A 50 2.64 -6.81 14.48
CA MET A 50 2.16 -6.66 15.86
C MET A 50 1.32 -7.87 16.30
N GLU A 51 1.65 -9.07 15.84
CA GLU A 51 0.98 -10.30 16.29
C GLU A 51 1.05 -10.50 17.82
N SER A 52 2.13 -10.04 18.46
CA SER A 52 2.27 -10.05 19.92
C SER A 52 1.22 -9.17 20.63
N LYS A 53 0.62 -8.21 19.92
CA LYS A 53 -0.49 -7.37 20.38
C LYS A 53 -1.85 -7.82 19.80
N GLY A 54 -1.92 -9.00 19.19
CA GLY A 54 -3.15 -9.56 18.64
C GLY A 54 -3.53 -9.06 17.24
N VAL A 55 -2.68 -8.30 16.56
CA VAL A 55 -2.93 -7.84 15.18
C VAL A 55 -2.47 -8.92 14.21
N ALA A 56 -3.38 -9.43 13.38
CA ALA A 56 -3.05 -10.42 12.36
C ALA A 56 -2.04 -9.86 11.34
N PHE A 57 -1.01 -10.65 11.03
CA PHE A 57 0.00 -10.30 10.04
C PHE A 57 0.15 -11.42 8.99
N PRO A 58 0.23 -11.09 7.68
CA PRO A 58 0.30 -12.09 6.62
C PRO A 58 1.71 -12.70 6.53
N LYS A 59 2.04 -13.65 7.41
CA LYS A 59 3.34 -14.35 7.44
C LYS A 59 3.33 -15.80 6.94
N ASN A 60 2.20 -16.50 7.09
CA ASN A 60 2.12 -17.96 6.90
C ASN A 60 1.40 -18.37 5.62
N GLN A 61 0.98 -17.39 4.81
CA GLN A 61 0.26 -17.64 3.56
C GLN A 61 1.18 -17.28 2.40
N PRO A 62 1.50 -18.21 1.49
CA PRO A 62 2.12 -17.88 0.22
C PRO A 62 1.13 -17.09 -0.62
N MET A 63 1.63 -16.13 -1.38
CA MET A 63 0.74 -15.19 -2.05
C MET A 63 1.36 -14.76 -3.40
N ARG A 64 0.60 -14.09 -4.29
CA ARG A 64 1.01 -13.77 -5.68
C ARG A 64 0.90 -12.28 -6.02
N ILE A 65 1.77 -11.78 -6.89
CA ILE A 65 1.72 -10.40 -7.40
C ILE A 65 0.64 -10.32 -8.48
N TYR A 66 -0.22 -9.30 -8.40
CA TYR A 66 -1.25 -9.02 -9.40
C TYR A 66 -1.17 -7.56 -9.84
N SER A 67 -1.54 -7.29 -11.08
CA SER A 67 -1.76 -5.94 -11.59
C SER A 67 -3.01 -5.95 -12.46
N SER A 68 -3.86 -4.93 -12.34
CA SER A 68 -5.08 -4.82 -13.13
C SER A 68 -5.48 -3.36 -13.36
N LEU A 69 -6.07 -3.11 -14.52
CA LEU A 69 -6.77 -1.88 -14.85
C LEU A 69 -8.27 -2.20 -14.96
N TRP A 70 -9.11 -1.56 -14.16
CA TRP A 70 -10.54 -1.86 -14.10
C TRP A 70 -11.36 -0.64 -13.68
N ASN A 71 -12.67 -0.63 -13.98
CA ASN A 71 -13.58 0.46 -13.60
C ASN A 71 -14.05 0.33 -12.15
N ALA A 72 -13.76 1.34 -11.33
CA ALA A 72 -14.15 1.44 -9.92
C ALA A 72 -15.00 2.70 -9.61
N ASP A 73 -15.92 3.06 -10.50
CA ASP A 73 -16.79 4.25 -10.45
C ASP A 73 -17.50 4.49 -9.12
N ASP A 74 -17.81 3.46 -8.35
CA ASP A 74 -18.55 3.59 -7.10
C ASP A 74 -17.73 4.21 -5.96
N TRP A 75 -16.39 4.25 -6.07
CA TRP A 75 -15.56 4.71 -4.96
C TRP A 75 -14.22 5.37 -5.35
N ALA A 76 -13.75 5.22 -6.59
CA ALA A 76 -12.40 5.62 -6.98
C ALA A 76 -12.17 7.13 -6.94
N THR A 77 -13.02 7.89 -7.65
CA THR A 77 -12.83 9.33 -7.87
C THR A 77 -13.77 10.14 -6.98
N ARG A 78 -13.21 10.99 -6.11
CA ARG A 78 -13.98 11.80 -5.14
C ARG A 78 -15.01 10.96 -4.35
N GLY A 79 -14.65 9.75 -3.96
CA GLY A 79 -15.54 8.83 -3.25
C GLY A 79 -16.71 8.31 -4.11
N GLY A 80 -16.56 8.28 -5.43
CA GLY A 80 -17.57 7.79 -6.39
C GLY A 80 -18.45 8.88 -7.03
N LEU A 81 -18.18 10.16 -6.73
CA LEU A 81 -18.94 11.29 -7.27
C LEU A 81 -18.60 11.61 -8.74
N VAL A 82 -17.41 11.23 -9.21
CA VAL A 82 -16.99 11.45 -10.60
C VAL A 82 -16.88 10.08 -11.27
N LYS A 83 -17.65 9.89 -12.34
CA LYS A 83 -17.73 8.63 -13.10
C LYS A 83 -16.79 8.66 -14.30
N THR A 84 -16.43 7.47 -14.77
CA THR A 84 -15.57 7.26 -15.93
C THR A 84 -16.24 7.81 -17.18
N ASP A 85 -15.57 8.73 -17.87
CA ASP A 85 -15.98 9.20 -19.18
C ASP A 85 -15.40 8.30 -20.27
N TRP A 86 -16.21 7.33 -20.69
CA TRP A 86 -15.87 6.33 -21.70
C TRP A 86 -15.59 6.89 -23.10
N THR A 87 -15.91 8.16 -23.36
CA THR A 87 -15.54 8.81 -24.63
C THR A 87 -14.02 8.99 -24.77
N ASN A 88 -13.27 8.95 -23.66
CA ASN A 88 -11.81 9.04 -23.64
C ASN A 88 -11.12 7.67 -23.74
N ALA A 89 -11.86 6.59 -23.99
CA ALA A 89 -11.28 5.27 -24.19
C ALA A 89 -10.44 5.22 -25.48
N PRO A 90 -9.40 4.37 -25.55
CA PRO A 90 -9.00 3.35 -24.57
C PRO A 90 -8.14 3.91 -23.42
N PHE A 91 -8.40 3.40 -22.21
CA PHE A 91 -7.56 3.65 -21.05
C PHE A 91 -6.41 2.63 -21.04
N THR A 92 -5.16 3.10 -21.02
CA THR A 92 -3.98 2.25 -21.18
C THR A 92 -3.00 2.48 -20.03
N ALA A 93 -2.67 1.40 -19.29
CA ALA A 93 -1.61 1.40 -18.29
C ALA A 93 -0.39 0.63 -18.83
N SER A 94 0.81 1.16 -18.63
CA SER A 94 2.05 0.56 -19.12
C SER A 94 2.98 0.17 -17.97
N TYR A 95 3.44 -1.08 -17.97
CA TYR A 95 4.31 -1.63 -16.93
C TYR A 95 5.64 -2.08 -17.53
N ARG A 96 6.75 -1.79 -16.85
CA ARG A 96 8.10 -2.19 -17.26
C ARG A 96 8.91 -2.57 -16.03
N ASN A 97 10.08 -3.18 -16.25
CA ASN A 97 11.06 -3.49 -15.21
C ASN A 97 10.50 -4.38 -14.07
N PHE A 98 9.77 -5.44 -14.42
CA PHE A 98 9.27 -6.41 -13.44
C PHE A 98 10.44 -7.08 -12.72
N ASN A 99 10.61 -6.77 -11.43
CA ASN A 99 11.57 -7.42 -10.55
C ASN A 99 10.82 -8.04 -9.37
N ALA A 100 11.04 -9.35 -9.16
CA ALA A 100 10.53 -10.09 -8.02
C ALA A 100 11.68 -10.89 -7.39
N GLU A 101 12.25 -10.39 -6.30
CA GLU A 101 13.27 -11.10 -5.54
C GLU A 101 12.63 -11.96 -4.45
N THR A 102 12.91 -13.27 -4.46
CA THR A 102 12.24 -14.24 -3.56
C THR A 102 13.20 -14.95 -2.61
N THR A 103 14.43 -14.47 -2.43
CA THR A 103 15.50 -15.27 -1.81
C THR A 103 15.47 -15.28 -0.28
N SER A 104 15.69 -16.47 0.27
CA SER A 104 15.89 -16.80 1.69
C SER A 104 17.17 -16.24 2.32
N SER A 105 17.93 -15.42 1.59
CA SER A 105 19.25 -14.92 1.96
C SER A 105 19.34 -13.39 2.09
N ASN A 106 18.27 -12.66 1.80
CA ASN A 106 18.29 -11.19 1.85
C ASN A 106 17.75 -10.66 3.18
N ALA A 107 18.47 -9.72 3.80
CA ALA A 107 18.17 -9.10 5.10
C ALA A 107 16.89 -8.24 5.15
N TRP A 108 16.15 -8.12 4.03
CA TRP A 108 15.00 -7.22 3.93
C TRP A 108 13.84 -7.64 4.84
N PHE A 109 13.65 -8.93 5.12
CA PHE A 109 12.57 -9.40 6.01
C PHE A 109 12.73 -8.85 7.43
N THR A 110 13.98 -8.76 7.90
CA THR A 110 14.37 -8.23 9.21
C THR A 110 14.65 -6.72 9.19
N GLN A 111 14.41 -6.05 8.07
CA GLN A 111 14.75 -4.64 7.92
C GLN A 111 13.80 -3.76 8.71
N GLN A 112 14.37 -2.72 9.29
CA GLN A 112 13.67 -1.59 9.89
C GLN A 112 14.04 -0.34 9.10
N LEU A 113 13.15 0.64 9.04
CA LEU A 113 13.51 1.96 8.50
C LEU A 113 14.56 2.59 9.41
N ASP A 114 15.65 3.07 8.81
CA ASP A 114 16.60 3.93 9.51
C ASP A 114 15.97 5.29 9.85
N SER A 115 16.65 6.08 10.68
CA SER A 115 16.14 7.37 11.15
C SER A 115 15.85 8.35 9.99
N THR A 116 16.68 8.34 8.95
CA THR A 116 16.49 9.17 7.75
C THR A 116 15.24 8.75 6.98
N SER A 117 15.01 7.46 6.81
CA SER A 117 13.85 6.91 6.12
C SER A 117 12.56 7.13 6.92
N GLN A 118 12.63 7.07 8.25
CA GLN A 118 11.52 7.44 9.13
C GLN A 118 11.16 8.92 9.02
N GLN A 119 12.15 9.81 8.95
CA GLN A 119 11.93 11.24 8.73
C GLN A 119 11.27 11.49 7.38
N ARG A 120 11.77 10.88 6.30
CA ARG A 120 11.16 10.96 4.98
C ARG A 120 9.73 10.44 4.96
N LEU A 121 9.47 9.30 5.62
CA LEU A 121 8.12 8.77 5.76
C LEU A 121 7.20 9.77 6.45
N SER A 122 7.66 10.40 7.54
CA SER A 122 6.91 11.41 8.29
C SER A 122 6.62 12.64 7.42
N GLU A 123 7.60 13.13 6.66
CA GLU A 123 7.44 14.25 5.74
C GLU A 123 6.45 13.93 4.62
N VAL A 124 6.55 12.75 4.02
CA VAL A 124 5.62 12.31 2.98
C VAL A 124 4.20 12.23 3.54
N GLN A 125 4.04 11.62 4.71
CA GLN A 125 2.73 11.52 5.36
C GLN A 125 2.17 12.90 5.71
N LYS A 126 3.00 13.81 6.22
CA LYS A 126 2.57 15.17 6.58
C LYS A 126 2.11 15.98 5.36
N ASN A 127 2.81 15.85 4.24
CA ASN A 127 2.59 16.72 3.08
C ASN A 127 1.62 16.13 2.04
N TYR A 128 1.55 14.79 1.92
CA TYR A 128 0.84 14.12 0.82
C TYR A 128 -0.25 13.14 1.27
N MET A 129 -0.36 12.79 2.56
CA MET A 129 -1.39 11.86 3.02
C MET A 129 -2.76 12.54 3.09
N ILE A 130 -3.66 12.16 2.19
CA ILE A 130 -5.04 12.69 2.15
C ILE A 130 -6.04 11.85 2.95
N TYR A 131 -5.67 10.64 3.34
CA TYR A 131 -6.52 9.73 4.12
C TYR A 131 -5.66 8.82 4.99
N ASN A 132 -6.02 8.70 6.26
CA ASN A 132 -5.44 7.74 7.19
C ASN A 132 -6.56 7.11 8.04
N TYR A 133 -6.68 5.78 7.96
CA TYR A 133 -7.67 5.03 8.72
C TYR A 133 -7.40 5.08 10.24
N CYS A 134 -6.14 5.25 10.64
CA CYS A 134 -5.74 5.40 12.04
C CYS A 134 -6.21 6.71 12.70
N THR A 135 -6.69 7.67 11.90
CA THR A 135 -7.26 8.92 12.41
C THR A 135 -8.76 9.04 12.10
N ASP A 136 -9.35 8.01 11.49
CA ASP A 136 -10.74 8.01 11.04
C ASP A 136 -11.68 7.47 12.13
N ILE A 137 -11.99 8.34 13.10
CA ILE A 137 -12.90 8.02 14.21
C ILE A 137 -14.34 7.73 13.75
N LYS A 138 -14.74 8.20 12.56
CA LYS A 138 -16.09 7.95 12.01
C LYS A 138 -16.21 6.52 11.55
N ARG A 139 -15.16 5.99 10.93
CA ARG A 139 -15.10 4.58 10.52
C ARG A 139 -14.98 3.62 11.69
N PHE A 140 -14.29 4.04 12.76
CA PHE A 140 -14.03 3.23 13.95
C PHE A 140 -14.62 3.84 15.22
N PRO A 141 -15.96 3.90 15.35
CA PRO A 141 -16.60 4.53 16.51
C PRO A 141 -16.36 3.77 17.83
N GLN A 142 -15.98 2.48 17.75
CA GLN A 142 -15.71 1.64 18.92
C GLN A 142 -14.23 1.62 19.34
N GLY A 143 -13.37 2.41 18.69
CA GLY A 143 -11.95 2.47 18.96
C GLY A 143 -11.11 2.13 17.74
N LEU A 144 -9.97 2.79 17.64
CA LEU A 144 -9.04 2.65 16.52
C LEU A 144 -8.35 1.28 16.53
N PRO A 145 -7.95 0.76 15.36
CA PRO A 145 -7.19 -0.49 15.27
C PRO A 145 -5.90 -0.45 16.09
N THR A 146 -5.56 -1.57 16.73
CA THR A 146 -4.44 -1.65 17.69
C THR A 146 -3.09 -1.31 17.05
N GLU A 147 -2.90 -1.60 15.77
CA GLU A 147 -1.67 -1.27 15.05
C GLU A 147 -1.40 0.23 14.92
N CYS A 148 -2.45 1.06 15.02
CA CYS A 148 -2.33 2.51 14.94
C CYS A 148 -1.62 3.13 16.15
N THR A 149 -1.54 2.40 17.26
CA THR A 149 -0.93 2.90 18.51
C THR A 149 0.60 2.80 18.54
N ALA A 150 1.20 2.14 17.54
CA ALA A 150 2.66 1.96 17.44
C ALA A 150 3.24 2.50 16.12
N SER A 151 2.45 3.34 15.44
CA SER A 151 2.84 4.14 14.28
C SER A 151 3.36 5.50 14.71
#